data_AF-A0A2E4ABX0-F1
#
_entry.id   AF-A0A2E4ABX0-F1
#
_cell.length_a   1.000
_cell.length_b   1.000
_cell.length_c   1.000
_cell.angle_alpha   90.00
_cell.angle_beta   90.00
_cell.angle_gamma   90.00
#
_symmetry.space_group_name_H-M   'P 1'
#
loop_
_entity.id
_entity.type
_entity.pdbx_description
1 polymer ?
#
loop_
_entity_poly.entity_id
_entity_poly.type
_entity_poly.pdbx_seq_one_letter_code
_entity_poly.pdbx_strand_id
1 'polypeptide(L)'
;MRILALSLSIFTFLCSIKAKDENPPDPGARTWSHVDGRKLKAGIIDATDEKVTLRAPNGKKGAIKLKDLSNEDQVYVKKWINNNAKPESFGEPDRVIEITTLKGEMKYNKPVITVYPGKKIKLILRNNDDMHHNLVITKRGKGNDLKVAQEAWKLGADGFAKDWIPNHPDLLYSTKMADPHSSATLYFIAPKKTGKYPYVCTLPGHAQVMRGTMIVSKEMNPLSELTFTSFKGNWKKIPDWNKLEPTGTDHVPSGKFDLSCTKETDSFGLVFRGNIEAPKSGSYTFTLNSDDGSRLLIDQKTVVDNDGIHGALLKSGKINLEKGLHHIEVQYFEARGGEELYVGWRLPGSKKEMALSINKGPSSGNSPSGQLLVAENEARIYRNFIKDAGPRAIGVGYPNGINIAYDANNMRIALIWQGDFIDAKRHWNGRGQGFQPPSGESVITGSPGVPFAVINSPNSPWPKTYLRNDNAQLPPLDEGYFFKGYHLAGQSRVPTFKYNFGKLSVIDEPTPKSEPEASLIRTLTINGESEDNLYFRAAVGESIEKIEENTFLIDDVSSMNLQSDSKVIIRESEGKKELLVPIQFKNKSATVKQTISWQ
;
A
#
# COMPACT_ATOMS: atom_id res chain seq x y z
N MET A 1 56.56 33.94 -34.58
CA MET A 1 56.79 32.81 -33.66
C MET A 1 55.45 32.10 -33.47
N ARG A 2 55.38 30.81 -33.77
CA ARG A 2 54.14 30.02 -33.90
C ARG A 2 53.27 30.09 -32.64
N ILE A 3 52.01 30.51 -32.80
CA ILE A 3 50.94 30.17 -31.84
C ILE A 3 50.61 28.69 -32.10
N LEU A 4 51.32 27.78 -31.41
CA LEU A 4 50.82 26.42 -31.24
C LEU A 4 49.63 26.54 -30.28
N ALA A 5 48.42 26.53 -30.84
CA ALA A 5 47.23 26.19 -30.08
C ALA A 5 47.41 24.74 -29.59
N LEU A 6 47.83 24.57 -28.33
CA LEU A 6 47.74 23.28 -27.65
C LEU A 6 46.24 22.91 -27.63
N SER A 7 45.83 22.02 -28.52
CA SER A 7 44.60 21.28 -28.35
C SER A 7 44.79 20.38 -27.13
N LEU A 8 44.52 20.92 -25.94
CA LEU A 8 44.42 20.09 -24.73
C LEU A 8 43.35 19.05 -25.03
N SER A 9 43.73 17.77 -25.13
CA SER A 9 42.75 16.74 -25.43
C SER A 9 41.69 16.75 -24.31
N ILE A 10 40.44 16.47 -24.65
CA ILE A 10 39.31 16.48 -23.68
C ILE A 10 39.60 15.59 -22.48
N PHE A 11 40.39 14.53 -22.67
CA PHE A 11 40.92 13.68 -21.60
C PHE A 11 41.81 14.48 -20.61
N THR A 12 42.72 15.33 -21.10
CA THR A 12 43.52 16.25 -20.27
C THR A 12 42.63 17.29 -19.58
N PHE A 13 41.60 17.80 -20.25
CA PHE A 13 40.65 18.74 -19.66
C PHE A 13 39.88 18.12 -18.48
N LEU A 14 39.44 16.86 -18.62
CA LEU A 14 38.80 16.09 -17.55
C LEU A 14 39.76 15.80 -16.37
N CYS A 15 41.06 15.60 -16.64
CA CYS A 15 42.09 15.44 -15.62
C CYS A 15 42.51 16.75 -14.92
N SER A 16 42.28 17.91 -15.54
CA SER A 16 42.77 19.20 -15.01
C SER A 16 41.88 19.73 -13.87
N ILE A 17 42.54 20.02 -12.74
CA ILE A 17 42.05 20.53 -11.43
C ILE A 17 41.77 19.44 -10.39
N LYS A 18 42.51 19.49 -9.27
CA LYS A 18 42.28 18.67 -8.06
C LYS A 18 40.87 18.92 -7.54
N ALA A 19 40.05 17.87 -7.48
CA ALA A 19 38.84 17.91 -6.67
C ALA A 19 39.25 18.21 -5.21
N LYS A 20 38.49 19.06 -4.50
CA LYS A 20 38.49 18.99 -3.04
C LYS A 20 37.96 17.59 -2.69
N ASP A 21 38.62 16.88 -1.80
CA ASP A 21 38.38 15.48 -1.41
C ASP A 21 36.97 15.18 -0.82
N GLU A 22 36.00 16.09 -0.92
CA GLU A 22 34.72 16.02 -0.22
C GLU A 22 33.51 15.71 -1.10
N ASN A 23 33.63 15.70 -2.44
CA ASN A 23 32.51 15.23 -3.27
C ASN A 23 32.58 13.71 -3.45
N PRO A 24 31.54 12.95 -3.06
CA PRO A 24 31.52 11.51 -3.31
C PRO A 24 31.69 11.26 -4.81
N PRO A 25 32.56 10.31 -5.22
CA PRO A 25 32.71 9.97 -6.63
C PRO A 25 31.35 9.59 -7.21
N ASP A 26 31.12 9.93 -8.48
CA ASP A 26 29.94 9.51 -9.22
C ASP A 26 29.72 8.00 -8.99
N PRO A 27 28.57 7.57 -8.44
CA PRO A 27 28.31 6.14 -8.22
C PRO A 27 28.45 5.38 -9.55
N GLY A 28 29.39 4.44 -9.59
CA GLY A 28 29.81 3.71 -10.80
C GLY A 28 31.02 4.31 -11.55
N ALA A 29 31.78 5.21 -10.92
CA ALA A 29 33.00 5.76 -11.52
C ALA A 29 34.13 4.72 -11.56
N ARG A 30 34.58 4.40 -12.78
CA ARG A 30 35.73 3.53 -13.05
C ARG A 30 36.94 4.31 -13.53
N THR A 31 38.10 3.65 -13.52
CA THR A 31 39.34 4.20 -14.08
C THR A 31 39.44 3.84 -15.55
N TRP A 32 39.25 4.84 -16.40
CA TRP A 32 39.39 4.78 -17.86
C TRP A 32 40.84 4.92 -18.26
N SER A 33 41.28 4.16 -19.26
CA SER A 33 42.62 4.20 -19.81
C SER A 33 42.57 4.66 -21.28
N HIS A 34 43.22 5.78 -21.58
CA HIS A 34 43.42 6.24 -22.95
C HIS A 34 44.48 5.38 -23.64
N VAL A 35 44.43 5.26 -24.97
CA VAL A 35 45.44 4.53 -25.78
C VAL A 35 46.87 5.07 -25.66
N ASP A 36 47.05 6.24 -25.04
CA ASP A 36 48.36 6.86 -24.79
C ASP A 36 48.84 6.68 -23.34
N GLY A 37 48.16 5.83 -22.56
CA GLY A 37 48.53 5.48 -21.19
C GLY A 37 47.96 6.40 -20.09
N ARG A 38 47.31 7.51 -20.44
CA ARG A 38 46.66 8.39 -19.45
C ARG A 38 45.45 7.72 -18.82
N LYS A 39 45.23 7.98 -17.53
CA LYS A 39 44.12 7.42 -16.76
C LYS A 39 43.18 8.51 -16.23
N LEU A 40 41.89 8.22 -16.20
CA LEU A 40 40.84 9.13 -15.71
C LEU A 40 39.82 8.35 -14.88
N LYS A 41 39.54 8.77 -13.65
CA LYS A 41 38.39 8.25 -12.89
C LYS A 41 37.15 9.02 -13.29
N ALA A 42 36.13 8.35 -13.84
CA ALA A 42 34.89 8.98 -14.28
C ALA A 42 33.73 7.97 -14.42
N GLY A 43 32.49 8.44 -14.36
CA GLY A 43 31.29 7.66 -14.67
C GLY A 43 30.80 7.88 -16.11
N ILE A 44 30.15 6.88 -16.72
CA ILE A 44 29.47 7.07 -18.02
C ILE A 44 28.18 7.86 -17.80
N ILE A 45 27.98 8.91 -18.61
CA ILE A 45 26.69 9.60 -18.76
C ILE A 45 25.90 9.02 -19.95
N ASP A 46 26.58 8.84 -21.07
CA ASP A 46 26.00 8.46 -22.35
C ASP A 46 27.08 7.80 -23.22
N ALA A 47 26.67 6.91 -24.13
CA ALA A 47 27.59 6.25 -25.04
C ALA A 47 26.91 5.88 -26.36
N THR A 48 27.70 5.94 -27.42
CA THR A 48 27.37 5.49 -28.78
C THR A 48 28.51 4.62 -29.27
N ASP A 49 28.33 3.96 -30.42
CA ASP A 49 29.40 3.16 -31.02
C ASP A 49 30.64 3.98 -31.42
N GLU A 50 30.53 5.31 -31.47
CA GLU A 50 31.62 6.21 -31.86
C GLU A 50 32.32 6.91 -30.68
N LYS A 51 31.58 7.20 -29.61
CA LYS A 51 32.06 8.03 -28.49
C LYS A 51 31.36 7.68 -27.18
N VAL A 52 32.06 7.94 -26.07
CA VAL A 52 31.54 7.87 -24.71
C VAL A 52 31.63 9.24 -24.04
N THR A 53 30.56 9.66 -23.39
CA THR A 53 30.51 10.88 -22.59
C THR A 53 30.71 10.52 -21.12
N LEU A 54 31.80 11.03 -20.54
CA LEU A 54 32.19 10.75 -19.17
C LEU A 54 31.97 11.96 -18.26
N ARG A 55 31.66 11.70 -16.99
CA ARG A 55 31.62 12.66 -15.89
C ARG A 55 32.74 12.39 -14.89
N ALA A 56 33.66 13.33 -14.74
CA ALA A 56 34.67 13.27 -13.70
C ALA A 56 34.07 13.61 -12.31
N PRO A 57 34.68 13.18 -11.19
CA PRO A 57 34.22 13.49 -9.82
C PRO A 57 34.06 14.99 -9.52
N ASN A 58 34.81 15.85 -10.22
CA ASN A 58 34.69 17.30 -10.12
C ASN A 58 33.47 17.88 -10.90
N GLY A 59 32.61 17.03 -11.44
CA GLY A 59 31.41 17.40 -12.19
C GLY A 59 31.65 17.75 -13.67
N LYS A 60 32.92 17.85 -14.11
CA LYS A 60 33.24 18.12 -15.53
C LYS A 60 32.79 16.94 -16.40
N LYS A 61 32.25 17.27 -17.56
CA LYS A 61 31.77 16.31 -18.55
C LYS A 61 32.56 16.44 -19.84
N GLY A 62 32.79 15.34 -20.53
CA GLY A 62 33.51 15.36 -21.81
C GLY A 62 33.28 14.10 -22.61
N ALA A 63 33.14 14.26 -23.92
CA ALA A 63 33.05 13.15 -24.86
C ALA A 63 34.45 12.74 -25.33
N ILE A 64 34.74 11.45 -25.25
CA ILE A 64 35.97 10.82 -25.75
C ILE A 64 35.58 9.88 -26.87
N LYS A 65 36.33 9.89 -27.98
CA LYS A 65 36.08 8.94 -29.07
C LYS A 65 36.38 7.54 -28.54
N LEU A 66 35.51 6.59 -28.84
CA LEU A 66 35.61 5.25 -28.26
C LEU A 66 36.94 4.57 -28.65
N LYS A 67 37.40 4.81 -29.88
CA LYS A 67 38.69 4.33 -30.39
C LYS A 67 39.93 4.87 -29.66
N ASP A 68 39.79 5.96 -28.90
CA ASP A 68 40.88 6.58 -28.14
C ASP A 68 41.01 5.95 -26.74
N LEU A 69 40.12 5.01 -26.38
CA LEU A 69 40.18 4.24 -25.14
C LEU A 69 40.84 2.87 -25.34
N SER A 70 41.31 2.27 -24.26
CA SER A 70 41.86 0.92 -24.25
C SER A 70 40.87 -0.12 -24.80
N ASN A 71 41.36 -1.24 -25.35
CA ASN A 71 40.49 -2.30 -25.87
C ASN A 71 39.52 -2.83 -24.81
N GLU A 72 39.97 -2.93 -23.55
CA GLU A 72 39.13 -3.33 -22.41
C GLU A 72 37.99 -2.33 -22.18
N ASP A 73 38.30 -1.04 -22.22
CA ASP A 73 37.29 0.02 -22.06
C ASP A 73 36.32 0.07 -23.23
N GLN A 74 36.77 -0.22 -24.45
CA GLN A 74 35.90 -0.34 -25.62
C GLN A 74 34.91 -1.49 -25.49
N VAL A 75 35.36 -2.65 -25.02
CA VAL A 75 34.49 -3.82 -24.74
C VAL A 75 33.48 -3.48 -23.65
N TYR A 76 33.94 -2.84 -22.58
CA TYR A 76 33.08 -2.40 -21.48
C TYR A 76 31.99 -1.44 -21.96
N VAL A 77 32.33 -0.42 -22.77
CA VAL A 77 31.36 0.56 -23.29
C VAL A 77 30.34 -0.12 -24.21
N LYS A 78 30.75 -1.05 -25.08
CA LYS A 78 29.81 -1.80 -25.93
C LYS A 78 28.81 -2.60 -25.09
N LYS A 79 29.28 -3.27 -24.03
CA LYS A 79 28.39 -3.96 -23.10
C LYS A 79 27.46 -2.98 -22.37
N TRP A 80 27.99 -1.84 -21.93
CA TRP A 80 27.20 -0.79 -21.28
C TRP A 80 26.08 -0.26 -22.20
N ILE A 81 26.37 0.00 -23.48
CA ILE A 81 25.37 0.41 -24.48
C ILE A 81 24.26 -0.64 -24.55
N ASN A 82 24.62 -1.91 -24.71
CA ASN A 82 23.67 -3.02 -24.77
C ASN A 82 22.82 -3.18 -23.49
N ASN A 83 23.38 -2.84 -22.33
CA ASN A 83 22.70 -2.92 -21.03
C ASN A 83 21.80 -1.72 -20.72
N ASN A 84 21.96 -0.60 -21.42
CA ASN A 84 21.27 0.66 -21.12
C ASN A 84 20.44 1.21 -22.30
N ALA A 85 20.44 0.50 -23.44
CA ALA A 85 19.72 0.86 -24.65
C ALA A 85 18.21 1.05 -24.38
N LYS A 86 17.68 2.18 -24.85
CA LYS A 86 16.23 2.46 -24.83
C LYS A 86 15.57 1.76 -26.01
N PRO A 87 14.48 0.99 -25.82
CA PRO A 87 13.72 0.45 -26.94
C PRO A 87 13.16 1.59 -27.80
N GLU A 88 13.29 1.50 -29.13
CA GLU A 88 12.86 2.56 -30.07
C GLU A 88 11.39 2.95 -29.88
N SER A 89 10.52 1.96 -29.65
CA SER A 89 9.08 2.16 -29.45
C SER A 89 8.68 2.71 -28.07
N PHE A 90 9.63 2.86 -27.14
CA PHE A 90 9.31 3.25 -25.76
C PHE A 90 8.93 4.72 -25.62
N GLY A 91 9.48 5.61 -26.47
CA GLY A 91 9.31 7.06 -26.32
C GLY A 91 10.01 7.62 -25.06
N GLU A 92 9.52 8.73 -24.52
CA GLU A 92 10.05 9.31 -23.28
C GLU A 92 9.40 8.68 -22.03
N PRO A 93 10.17 8.44 -20.96
CA PRO A 93 9.64 7.90 -19.71
C PRO A 93 8.82 8.95 -18.95
N ASP A 94 7.68 8.54 -18.38
CA ASP A 94 6.93 9.35 -17.41
C ASP A 94 7.70 9.52 -16.09
N ARG A 95 8.56 8.55 -15.74
CA ARG A 95 9.39 8.60 -14.54
C ARG A 95 10.73 7.89 -14.72
N VAL A 96 11.79 8.50 -14.17
CA VAL A 96 13.11 7.89 -14.02
C VAL A 96 13.32 7.51 -12.55
N ILE A 97 13.74 6.27 -12.30
CA ILE A 97 14.06 5.75 -10.97
C ILE A 97 15.48 5.23 -11.02
N GLU A 98 16.35 5.75 -10.15
CA GLU A 98 17.70 5.22 -9.97
C GLU A 98 17.76 4.41 -8.67
N ILE A 99 18.25 3.18 -8.75
CA ILE A 99 18.53 2.27 -7.64
C ILE A 99 20.02 1.95 -7.68
N THR A 100 20.69 2.06 -6.53
CA THR A 100 22.13 1.86 -6.39
C THR A 100 22.41 0.74 -5.40
N THR A 101 23.43 -0.07 -5.67
CA THR A 101 23.89 -1.08 -4.71
C THR A 101 24.69 -0.44 -3.58
N LEU A 102 24.45 -0.89 -2.35
CA LEU A 102 25.23 -0.48 -1.18
C LEU A 102 26.48 -1.36 -1.11
N LYS A 103 27.65 -0.72 -1.25
CA LYS A 103 28.93 -1.40 -1.41
C LYS A 103 29.21 -2.33 -0.23
N GLY A 104 29.38 -3.63 -0.50
CA GLY A 104 29.72 -4.64 0.49
C GLY A 104 28.55 -5.09 1.37
N GLU A 105 27.33 -4.59 1.14
CA GLU A 105 26.17 -4.90 1.98
C GLU A 105 25.20 -5.89 1.31
N MET A 106 25.36 -6.18 0.01
CA MET A 106 24.39 -6.96 -0.79
C MET A 106 22.95 -6.42 -0.65
N LYS A 107 22.80 -5.09 -0.65
CA LYS A 107 21.52 -4.40 -0.52
C LYS A 107 21.35 -3.35 -1.61
N TYR A 108 20.11 -3.04 -1.93
CA TYR A 108 19.77 -1.84 -2.70
C TYR A 108 19.57 -0.65 -1.75
N ASN A 109 19.98 0.55 -2.14
CA ASN A 109 19.75 1.77 -1.35
C ASN A 109 18.26 2.12 -1.23
N LYS A 110 17.45 1.67 -2.20
CA LYS A 110 15.99 1.82 -2.20
C LYS A 110 15.39 0.44 -1.99
N PRO A 111 14.90 0.12 -0.79
CA PRO A 111 14.13 -1.11 -0.54
C PRO A 111 12.67 -0.97 -0.97
N VAL A 112 12.19 0.26 -1.18
CA VAL A 112 10.85 0.56 -1.69
C VAL A 112 10.92 1.61 -2.78
N ILE A 113 10.24 1.37 -3.89
CA ILE A 113 9.99 2.39 -4.93
C ILE A 113 8.49 2.47 -5.20
N THR A 114 8.00 3.61 -5.67
CA THR A 114 6.58 3.77 -6.04
C THR A 114 6.47 4.13 -7.52
N VAL A 115 5.43 3.65 -8.19
CA VAL A 115 5.11 4.02 -9.58
C VAL A 115 3.60 4.20 -9.74
N TYR A 116 3.19 5.06 -10.68
CA TYR A 116 1.79 5.18 -11.05
C TYR A 116 1.38 4.03 -11.99
N PRO A 117 0.13 3.53 -11.90
CA PRO A 117 -0.37 2.51 -12.80
C PRO A 117 -0.24 2.89 -14.28
N GLY A 118 0.26 1.97 -15.10
CA GLY A 118 0.32 2.14 -16.56
C GLY A 118 1.32 3.19 -17.07
N LYS A 119 2.17 3.75 -16.22
CA LYS A 119 3.17 4.76 -16.62
C LYS A 119 4.46 4.14 -17.15
N LYS A 120 5.12 4.83 -18.08
CA LYS A 120 6.41 4.43 -18.65
C LYS A 120 7.53 4.75 -17.67
N ILE A 121 8.25 3.73 -17.24
CA ILE A 121 9.31 3.82 -16.24
C ILE A 121 10.66 3.50 -16.88
N LYS A 122 11.64 4.37 -16.63
CA LYS A 122 13.06 4.09 -16.82
C LYS A 122 13.68 3.80 -15.45
N LEU A 123 14.02 2.55 -15.17
CA LEU A 123 14.70 2.13 -13.95
C LEU A 123 16.17 1.88 -14.25
N ILE A 124 17.06 2.62 -13.59
CA ILE A 124 18.51 2.50 -13.72
C ILE A 124 19.03 1.78 -12.47
N LEU A 125 19.62 0.60 -12.64
CA LEU A 125 20.40 -0.07 -11.61
C LEU A 125 21.86 0.36 -11.74
N ARG A 126 22.39 1.07 -10.74
CA ARG A 126 23.82 1.36 -10.61
C ARG A 126 24.47 0.36 -9.67
N ASN A 127 25.49 -0.33 -10.16
CA ASN A 127 26.27 -1.25 -9.37
C ASN A 127 27.56 -0.57 -8.90
N ASN A 128 27.61 -0.22 -7.62
CA ASN A 128 28.80 0.32 -6.95
C ASN A 128 29.63 -0.75 -6.22
N ASP A 129 29.23 -2.01 -6.34
CA ASP A 129 29.87 -3.13 -5.67
C ASP A 129 30.97 -3.73 -6.54
N ASP A 130 31.80 -4.56 -5.92
CA ASP A 130 32.86 -5.34 -6.55
C ASP A 130 32.33 -6.69 -7.10
N MET A 131 31.03 -6.96 -6.95
CA MET A 131 30.32 -8.14 -7.45
C MET A 131 29.21 -7.78 -8.44
N HIS A 132 28.72 -8.76 -9.20
CA HIS A 132 27.69 -8.54 -10.22
C HIS A 132 26.29 -8.46 -9.60
N HIS A 133 25.40 -7.66 -10.17
CA HIS A 133 24.02 -7.57 -9.70
C HIS A 133 23.03 -7.37 -10.84
N ASN A 134 21.85 -7.95 -10.73
CA ASN A 134 20.70 -7.61 -11.56
C ASN A 134 19.54 -7.16 -10.67
N LEU A 135 18.41 -6.80 -11.27
CA LEU A 135 17.16 -6.54 -10.57
C LEU A 135 16.01 -7.14 -11.38
N VAL A 136 15.27 -8.06 -10.76
CA VAL A 136 14.11 -8.74 -11.35
C VAL A 136 12.86 -8.35 -10.58
N ILE A 137 11.83 -7.86 -11.28
CA ILE A 137 10.52 -7.51 -10.72
C ILE A 137 9.55 -8.67 -10.99
N THR A 138 8.81 -9.10 -9.98
CA THR A 138 7.88 -10.24 -10.07
C THR A 138 6.40 -9.83 -9.91
N LYS A 139 5.49 -10.74 -10.27
CA LYS A 139 4.06 -10.63 -9.98
C LYS A 139 3.82 -10.53 -8.48
N ARG A 140 2.72 -9.87 -8.13
CA ARG A 140 2.20 -9.78 -6.75
C ARG A 140 2.11 -11.17 -6.11
N GLY A 141 2.53 -11.30 -4.86
CA GLY A 141 2.45 -12.55 -4.09
C GLY A 141 3.67 -12.73 -3.20
N LYS A 142 3.44 -13.16 -1.95
CA LYS A 142 4.52 -13.39 -0.98
C LYS A 142 5.42 -14.52 -1.47
N GLY A 143 6.72 -14.26 -1.57
CA GLY A 143 7.74 -15.25 -1.93
C GLY A 143 7.91 -15.52 -3.42
N ASN A 144 7.19 -14.81 -4.31
CA ASN A 144 7.36 -14.96 -5.75
C ASN A 144 8.76 -14.55 -6.23
N ASP A 145 9.32 -13.50 -5.64
CA ASP A 145 10.72 -13.11 -5.79
C ASP A 145 11.68 -14.27 -5.51
N LEU A 146 11.50 -14.95 -4.37
CA LEU A 146 12.38 -16.04 -3.98
C LEU A 146 12.23 -17.27 -4.89
N LYS A 147 10.99 -17.60 -5.32
CA LYS A 147 10.74 -18.68 -6.29
C LYS A 147 11.43 -18.39 -7.63
N VAL A 148 11.32 -17.16 -8.13
CA VAL A 148 12.00 -16.74 -9.36
C VAL A 148 13.51 -16.82 -9.19
N ALA A 149 14.06 -16.36 -8.07
CA ALA A 149 15.50 -16.48 -7.81
C ALA A 149 15.97 -17.94 -7.75
N GLN A 150 15.22 -18.82 -7.08
CA GLN A 150 15.54 -20.26 -7.03
C GLN A 150 15.50 -20.91 -8.41
N GLU A 151 14.55 -20.51 -9.27
CA GLU A 151 14.52 -20.97 -10.67
C GLU A 151 15.73 -20.46 -11.46
N ALA A 152 16.15 -19.21 -11.23
CA ALA A 152 17.36 -18.66 -11.84
C ALA A 152 18.61 -19.49 -11.50
N TRP A 153 18.71 -20.00 -10.28
CA TRP A 153 19.87 -20.79 -9.84
C TRP A 153 19.99 -22.13 -10.58
N LYS A 154 18.88 -22.67 -11.10
CA LYS A 154 18.87 -23.90 -11.91
C LYS A 154 19.52 -23.71 -13.28
N LEU A 155 19.78 -22.48 -13.71
CA LEU A 155 20.52 -22.21 -14.95
C LEU A 155 21.97 -22.72 -14.89
N GLY A 156 22.53 -22.91 -13.68
CA GLY A 156 23.86 -23.48 -13.50
C GLY A 156 24.93 -22.74 -14.29
N ALA A 157 25.68 -23.46 -15.13
CA ALA A 157 26.76 -22.92 -15.94
C ALA A 157 26.30 -21.84 -16.94
N ASP A 158 25.02 -21.86 -17.36
CA ASP A 158 24.47 -20.88 -18.29
C ASP A 158 24.07 -19.55 -17.60
N GLY A 159 24.17 -19.48 -16.28
CA GLY A 159 23.63 -18.38 -15.48
C GLY A 159 24.07 -17.00 -15.99
N PHE A 160 25.37 -16.77 -16.14
CA PHE A 160 25.90 -15.49 -16.64
C PHE A 160 25.54 -15.22 -18.10
N ALA A 161 25.49 -16.24 -18.95
CA ALA A 161 25.07 -16.08 -20.35
C ALA A 161 23.60 -15.64 -20.48
N LYS A 162 22.79 -15.93 -19.46
CA LYS A 162 21.37 -15.56 -19.36
C LYS A 162 21.10 -14.45 -18.33
N ASP A 163 22.14 -13.71 -17.91
CA ASP A 163 22.04 -12.65 -16.89
C ASP A 163 21.40 -13.09 -15.56
N TRP A 164 21.41 -14.40 -15.26
CA TRP A 164 20.67 -15.03 -14.17
C TRP A 164 19.15 -14.75 -14.21
N ILE A 165 18.57 -14.66 -15.40
CA ILE A 165 17.13 -14.44 -15.62
C ILE A 165 16.49 -15.75 -16.09
N PRO A 166 15.61 -16.38 -15.31
CA PRO A 166 14.93 -17.61 -15.70
C PRO A 166 13.70 -17.32 -16.57
N ASN A 167 13.22 -18.36 -17.28
CA ASN A 167 11.87 -18.34 -17.80
C ASN A 167 10.91 -18.75 -16.67
N HIS A 168 10.15 -17.80 -16.13
CA HIS A 168 9.24 -18.05 -15.01
C HIS A 168 7.94 -17.24 -15.15
N PRO A 169 6.75 -17.83 -14.90
CA PRO A 169 5.46 -17.15 -15.12
C PRO A 169 5.25 -15.93 -14.22
N ASP A 170 5.94 -15.85 -13.08
CA ASP A 170 5.88 -14.71 -12.17
C ASP A 170 6.91 -13.61 -12.45
N LEU A 171 7.85 -13.81 -13.39
CA LEU A 171 8.78 -12.75 -13.77
C LEU A 171 8.06 -11.73 -14.67
N LEU A 172 8.09 -10.45 -14.30
CA LEU A 172 7.49 -9.37 -15.09
C LEU A 172 8.53 -8.61 -15.90
N TYR A 173 9.59 -8.15 -15.23
CA TYR A 173 10.60 -7.28 -15.81
C TYR A 173 11.96 -7.58 -15.20
N SER A 174 13.04 -7.32 -15.94
CA SER A 174 14.39 -7.50 -15.45
C SER A 174 15.36 -6.53 -16.11
N THR A 175 16.34 -6.08 -15.33
CA THR A 175 17.57 -5.55 -15.93
C THR A 175 18.41 -6.70 -16.46
N LYS A 176 19.31 -6.43 -17.42
CA LYS A 176 20.48 -7.29 -17.65
C LYS A 176 21.41 -7.27 -16.43
N MET A 177 22.45 -8.11 -16.43
CA MET A 177 23.45 -8.10 -15.38
C MET A 177 24.27 -6.81 -15.42
N ALA A 178 24.27 -6.06 -14.32
CA ALA A 178 25.18 -4.95 -14.10
C ALA A 178 26.49 -5.50 -13.53
N ASP A 179 27.57 -5.36 -14.30
CA ASP A 179 28.92 -5.68 -13.85
C ASP A 179 29.36 -4.77 -12.69
N PRO A 180 30.40 -5.15 -11.93
CA PRO A 180 31.03 -4.27 -10.96
C PRO A 180 31.30 -2.89 -11.54
N HIS A 181 30.97 -1.84 -10.79
CA HIS A 181 31.16 -0.44 -11.19
C HIS A 181 30.49 -0.08 -12.54
N SER A 182 29.35 -0.71 -12.86
CA SER A 182 28.58 -0.49 -14.10
C SER A 182 27.11 -0.20 -13.82
N SER A 183 26.30 -0.13 -14.88
CA SER A 183 24.85 0.03 -14.78
C SER A 183 24.08 -0.81 -15.78
N ALA A 184 22.83 -1.10 -15.46
CA ALA A 184 21.85 -1.67 -16.38
C ALA A 184 20.54 -0.89 -16.27
N THR A 185 19.92 -0.60 -17.41
CA THR A 185 18.65 0.14 -17.45
C THR A 185 17.52 -0.77 -17.93
N LEU A 186 16.43 -0.78 -17.17
CA LEU A 186 15.17 -1.43 -17.50
C LEU A 186 14.15 -0.36 -17.92
N TYR A 187 13.54 -0.55 -19.09
CA TYR A 187 12.43 0.26 -19.59
C TYR A 187 11.15 -0.58 -19.58
N PHE A 188 10.12 -0.16 -18.87
CA PHE A 188 8.86 -0.92 -18.76
C PHE A 188 7.64 -0.02 -18.57
N ILE A 189 6.47 -0.55 -18.89
CA ILE A 189 5.19 0.07 -18.52
C ILE A 189 4.77 -0.54 -17.18
N ALA A 190 4.61 0.29 -16.16
CA ALA A 190 4.18 -0.16 -14.85
C ALA A 190 2.84 -0.93 -14.93
N PRO A 191 2.65 -2.00 -14.15
CA PRO A 191 1.38 -2.73 -14.11
C PRO A 191 0.19 -1.79 -13.88
N LYS A 192 -0.96 -2.07 -14.50
CA LYS A 192 -2.19 -1.28 -14.28
C LYS A 192 -2.85 -1.58 -12.94
N LYS A 193 -2.66 -2.80 -12.42
CA LYS A 193 -3.20 -3.22 -11.12
C LYS A 193 -2.33 -2.65 -10.01
N THR A 194 -2.95 -1.98 -9.04
CA THR A 194 -2.24 -1.47 -7.86
C THR A 194 -1.76 -2.61 -6.97
N GLY A 195 -0.75 -2.33 -6.15
CA GLY A 195 -0.25 -3.26 -5.14
C GLY A 195 1.26 -3.37 -5.08
N LYS A 196 1.73 -4.34 -4.28
CA LYS A 196 3.15 -4.61 -4.03
C LYS A 196 3.68 -5.64 -5.05
N TYR A 197 4.71 -5.25 -5.79
CA TYR A 197 5.43 -6.04 -6.77
C TYR A 197 6.88 -6.20 -6.28
N PRO A 198 7.23 -7.38 -5.73
CA PRO A 198 8.58 -7.61 -5.23
C PRO A 198 9.64 -7.44 -6.33
N TYR A 199 10.83 -6.99 -5.95
CA TYR A 199 12.01 -7.11 -6.79
C TYR A 199 13.20 -7.66 -6.03
N VAL A 200 14.10 -8.34 -6.76
CA VAL A 200 15.18 -9.14 -6.16
C VAL A 200 16.38 -9.25 -7.10
N CYS A 201 17.57 -9.36 -6.53
CA CYS A 201 18.77 -9.82 -7.25
C CYS A 201 18.74 -11.35 -7.31
N THR A 202 18.70 -11.91 -8.52
CA THR A 202 18.62 -13.36 -8.72
C THR A 202 20.00 -14.04 -8.81
N LEU A 203 21.09 -13.28 -8.69
CA LEU A 203 22.44 -13.86 -8.57
C LEU A 203 22.48 -14.84 -7.36
N PRO A 204 23.07 -16.04 -7.51
CA PRO A 204 23.14 -17.04 -6.45
C PRO A 204 23.60 -16.49 -5.10
N GLY A 205 22.80 -16.73 -4.05
CA GLY A 205 23.08 -16.26 -2.68
C GLY A 205 22.55 -14.86 -2.34
N HIS A 206 22.24 -14.01 -3.32
CA HIS A 206 21.91 -12.60 -3.07
C HIS A 206 20.44 -12.41 -2.66
N ALA A 207 19.53 -13.21 -3.22
CA ALA A 207 18.08 -13.04 -3.07
C ALA A 207 17.59 -13.04 -1.61
N GLN A 208 18.39 -13.55 -0.67
CA GLN A 208 18.04 -13.55 0.75
C GLN A 208 18.11 -12.16 1.39
N VAL A 209 18.93 -11.25 0.87
CA VAL A 209 19.13 -9.92 1.46
C VAL A 209 18.91 -8.80 0.46
N MET A 210 19.18 -9.07 -0.82
CA MET A 210 19.15 -8.08 -1.89
C MET A 210 17.79 -8.05 -2.59
N ARG A 211 16.80 -7.49 -1.89
CA ARG A 211 15.41 -7.42 -2.34
C ARG A 211 14.74 -6.12 -1.93
N GLY A 212 13.62 -5.81 -2.57
CA GLY A 212 12.77 -4.68 -2.25
C GLY A 212 11.39 -4.82 -2.87
N THR A 213 10.59 -3.76 -2.84
CA THR A 213 9.21 -3.75 -3.34
C THR A 213 8.92 -2.52 -4.18
N MET A 214 8.45 -2.74 -5.40
CA MET A 214 7.80 -1.70 -6.19
C MET A 214 6.32 -1.64 -5.83
N ILE A 215 5.87 -0.47 -5.39
CA ILE A 215 4.47 -0.20 -5.10
C ILE A 215 3.85 0.49 -6.30
N VAL A 216 2.88 -0.16 -6.94
CA VAL A 216 2.02 0.49 -7.95
C VAL A 216 0.87 1.14 -7.21
N SER A 217 0.81 2.47 -7.18
CA SER A 217 -0.16 3.24 -6.39
C SER A 217 -0.66 4.48 -7.14
N LYS A 218 -1.92 4.83 -6.91
CA LYS A 218 -2.50 6.12 -7.36
C LYS A 218 -2.00 7.30 -6.52
N GLU A 219 -1.31 7.04 -5.42
CA GLU A 219 -0.70 8.04 -4.55
C GLU A 219 0.81 7.84 -4.48
N MET A 220 1.56 8.92 -4.70
CA MET A 220 3.01 8.87 -4.65
C MET A 220 3.52 8.86 -3.21
N ASN A 221 4.45 7.96 -2.91
CA ASN A 221 5.27 8.09 -1.71
C ASN A 221 6.44 9.05 -2.00
N PRO A 222 6.50 10.23 -1.35
CA PRO A 222 7.58 11.19 -1.55
C PRO A 222 8.81 10.86 -0.69
N LEU A 223 8.74 9.86 0.18
CA LEU A 223 9.84 9.45 1.05
C LEU A 223 10.83 8.54 0.32
N SER A 224 12.10 8.67 0.67
CA SER A 224 13.18 7.79 0.20
C SER A 224 14.25 7.63 1.26
N GLU A 225 15.00 6.52 1.18
CA GLU A 225 16.12 6.22 2.08
C GLU A 225 15.72 6.27 3.57
N LEU A 226 14.47 5.89 3.86
CA LEU A 226 13.92 5.94 5.21
C LEU A 226 14.51 4.81 6.07
N THR A 227 15.17 5.17 7.14
CA THR A 227 15.69 4.29 8.20
C THR A 227 15.00 4.60 9.52
N PHE A 228 15.08 3.65 10.46
CA PHE A 228 14.70 3.86 11.84
C PHE A 228 15.85 3.42 12.75
N THR A 229 16.02 4.12 13.86
CA THR A 229 16.87 3.72 14.99
C THR A 229 15.96 3.50 16.19
N SER A 230 16.05 2.34 16.83
CA SER A 230 15.23 1.98 17.99
C SER A 230 15.99 2.12 19.30
N PHE A 231 15.31 2.56 20.34
CA PHE A 231 15.84 2.74 21.68
C PHE A 231 14.90 2.13 22.72
N LYS A 232 15.44 1.67 23.84
CA LYS A 232 14.66 1.27 25.03
C LYS A 232 14.85 2.29 26.13
N GLY A 233 13.76 2.67 26.80
CA GLY A 233 13.81 3.60 27.91
C GLY A 233 12.45 4.17 28.25
N ASN A 234 12.30 4.61 29.49
CA ASN A 234 11.09 5.24 29.98
C ASN A 234 11.33 6.75 30.10
N TRP A 235 10.74 7.52 29.18
CA TRP A 235 10.92 8.96 29.10
C TRP A 235 9.60 9.70 29.34
N LYS A 236 9.71 10.92 29.87
CA LYS A 236 8.57 11.85 30.00
C LYS A 236 8.57 12.94 28.93
N LYS A 237 9.69 13.06 28.21
CA LYS A 237 9.98 14.02 27.16
C LYS A 237 11.02 13.40 26.23
N ILE A 238 11.06 13.85 24.98
CA ILE A 238 12.05 13.42 23.99
C ILE A 238 13.46 13.56 24.58
N PRO A 239 14.22 12.45 24.69
CA PRO A 239 15.58 12.47 25.20
C PRO A 239 16.56 13.02 24.16
N ASP A 240 17.79 13.27 24.60
CA ASP A 240 18.91 13.45 23.68
C ASP A 240 19.34 12.10 23.12
N TRP A 241 18.83 11.75 21.93
CA TRP A 241 19.08 10.46 21.27
C TRP A 241 20.57 10.17 21.04
N ASN A 242 21.41 11.19 20.94
CA ASN A 242 22.86 11.03 20.73
C ASN A 242 23.59 10.57 22.00
N LYS A 243 22.94 10.61 23.16
CA LYS A 243 23.49 10.15 24.45
C LYS A 243 22.98 8.76 24.85
N LEU A 244 22.22 8.11 23.98
CA LEU A 244 21.61 6.81 24.24
C LEU A 244 22.22 5.75 23.33
N GLU A 245 22.37 4.53 23.85
CA GLU A 245 22.75 3.40 23.00
C GLU A 245 21.52 2.89 22.22
N PRO A 246 21.62 2.76 20.89
CA PRO A 246 20.54 2.21 20.08
C PRO A 246 20.45 0.70 20.26
N THR A 247 19.23 0.19 20.30
CA THR A 247 18.95 -1.26 20.27
C THR A 247 19.04 -1.85 18.87
N GLY A 248 18.91 -1.02 17.83
CA GLY A 248 18.99 -1.44 16.44
C GLY A 248 18.85 -0.27 15.48
N THR A 249 19.28 -0.48 14.24
CA THR A 249 19.03 0.44 13.13
C THR A 249 18.84 -0.38 11.86
N ASP A 250 17.79 -0.08 11.11
CA ASP A 250 17.53 -0.71 9.81
C ASP A 250 16.70 0.22 8.91
N HIS A 251 16.48 -0.20 7.67
CA HIS A 251 15.54 0.45 6.76
C HIS A 251 14.10 0.20 7.18
N VAL A 252 13.24 1.19 6.94
CA VAL A 252 11.80 1.03 7.16
C VAL A 252 11.18 0.20 6.03
N PRO A 253 10.67 -1.02 6.30
CA PRO A 253 10.27 -1.94 5.24
C PRO A 253 9.10 -1.45 4.38
N SER A 254 8.22 -0.63 4.96
CA SER A 254 7.08 -0.05 4.25
C SER A 254 7.44 1.20 3.42
N GLY A 255 8.62 1.77 3.62
CA GLY A 255 9.04 3.04 3.01
C GLY A 255 8.26 4.26 3.52
N LYS A 256 7.44 4.09 4.56
CA LYS A 256 6.64 5.12 5.22
C LYS A 256 6.86 5.05 6.73
N PHE A 257 6.55 6.09 7.48
CA PHE A 257 6.67 6.03 8.94
C PHE A 257 5.75 4.94 9.51
N ASP A 258 6.35 4.04 10.30
CA ASP A 258 5.77 2.73 10.61
C ASP A 258 6.27 2.22 11.97
N LEU A 259 5.35 2.09 12.93
CA LEU A 259 5.68 1.59 14.26
C LEU A 259 5.96 0.09 14.30
N SER A 260 5.58 -0.68 13.28
CA SER A 260 5.88 -2.13 13.21
C SER A 260 7.38 -2.44 13.03
N CYS A 261 8.21 -1.40 12.88
CA CYS A 261 9.67 -1.51 12.93
C CYS A 261 10.20 -1.96 14.31
N THR A 262 9.41 -1.81 15.38
CA THR A 262 9.73 -2.33 16.72
C THR A 262 8.72 -3.39 17.16
N LYS A 263 9.15 -4.26 18.09
CA LYS A 263 8.27 -5.21 18.79
C LYS A 263 7.89 -4.74 20.19
N GLU A 264 8.53 -3.68 20.67
CA GLU A 264 8.24 -3.10 21.98
C GLU A 264 6.89 -2.38 21.92
N THR A 265 6.08 -2.52 22.96
CA THR A 265 4.76 -1.87 23.06
C THR A 265 4.75 -0.71 24.04
N ASP A 266 5.74 -0.64 24.93
CA ASP A 266 5.89 0.39 25.96
C ASP A 266 7.37 0.69 26.17
N SER A 267 7.67 1.88 26.71
CA SER A 267 9.03 2.28 27.09
C SER A 267 10.06 2.12 25.97
N PHE A 268 9.73 2.63 24.78
CA PHE A 268 10.60 2.59 23.62
C PHE A 268 10.62 3.93 22.89
N GLY A 269 11.66 4.09 22.06
CA GLY A 269 11.85 5.28 21.23
C GLY A 269 12.21 4.89 19.81
N LEU A 270 11.74 5.67 18.84
CA LEU A 270 12.08 5.53 17.43
C LEU A 270 12.55 6.88 16.89
N VAL A 271 13.67 6.86 16.17
CA VAL A 271 14.10 7.99 15.37
C VAL A 271 14.15 7.57 13.92
N PHE A 272 13.23 8.11 13.13
CA PHE A 272 13.19 7.89 11.69
C PHE A 272 13.98 8.97 10.97
N ARG A 273 14.79 8.59 9.97
CA ARG A 273 15.57 9.51 9.14
C ARG A 273 15.47 9.14 7.68
N GLY A 274 15.38 10.12 6.80
CA GLY A 274 15.37 9.89 5.36
C GLY A 274 15.26 11.19 4.59
N ASN A 275 14.79 11.08 3.35
CA ASN A 275 14.58 12.23 2.47
C ASN A 275 13.12 12.32 2.02
N ILE A 276 12.60 13.53 1.88
CA ILE A 276 11.29 13.83 1.28
C ILE A 276 11.46 14.68 0.02
N GLU A 277 10.84 14.25 -1.08
CA GLU A 277 10.86 14.98 -2.35
C GLU A 277 9.72 15.98 -2.42
N ALA A 278 10.02 17.28 -2.35
CA ALA A 278 9.09 18.38 -2.56
C ALA A 278 8.89 18.61 -4.08
N PRO A 279 7.70 18.33 -4.64
CA PRO A 279 7.49 18.45 -6.10
C PRO A 279 7.49 19.90 -6.61
N LYS A 280 7.32 20.90 -5.74
CA LYS A 280 7.33 22.32 -6.10
C LYS A 280 7.72 23.18 -4.90
N SER A 281 8.37 24.32 -5.13
CA SER A 281 8.67 25.26 -4.06
C SER A 281 7.39 25.86 -3.47
N GLY A 282 7.37 26.14 -2.16
CA GLY A 282 6.27 26.84 -1.49
C GLY A 282 6.02 26.41 -0.04
N SER A 283 4.91 26.86 0.54
CA SER A 283 4.53 26.57 1.92
C SER A 283 3.83 25.22 2.07
N TYR A 284 4.51 24.26 2.70
CA TYR A 284 3.98 22.95 3.05
C TYR A 284 3.40 22.98 4.47
N THR A 285 2.33 22.22 4.70
CA THR A 285 1.82 21.96 6.05
C THR A 285 2.06 20.50 6.39
N PHE A 286 2.74 20.23 7.50
CA PHE A 286 2.91 18.89 8.04
C PHE A 286 1.96 18.67 9.22
N THR A 287 1.50 17.43 9.37
CA THR A 287 0.64 16.96 10.44
C THR A 287 1.35 15.83 11.15
N LEU A 288 1.37 15.86 12.48
CA LEU A 288 1.98 14.86 13.35
C LEU A 288 0.95 14.51 14.43
N ASN A 289 0.57 13.24 14.50
CA ASN A 289 -0.26 12.71 15.59
C ASN A 289 0.51 11.60 16.29
N SER A 290 0.56 11.65 17.62
CA SER A 290 1.19 10.59 18.41
C SER A 290 0.49 10.37 19.74
N ASP A 291 0.47 9.11 20.19
CA ASP A 291 0.31 8.77 21.60
C ASP A 291 1.71 8.83 22.24
N ASP A 292 1.84 9.57 23.32
CA ASP A 292 3.08 10.14 23.86
C ASP A 292 3.91 10.98 22.85
N GLY A 293 5.17 11.25 23.17
CA GLY A 293 5.88 12.39 22.64
C GLY A 293 6.48 12.17 21.25
N SER A 294 6.27 13.13 20.36
CA SER A 294 6.90 13.14 19.03
C SER A 294 7.35 14.53 18.55
N ARG A 295 8.30 14.54 17.61
CA ARG A 295 8.81 15.76 16.98
C ARG A 295 9.16 15.51 15.52
N LEU A 296 8.74 16.41 14.64
CA LEU A 296 9.07 16.40 13.22
C LEU A 296 10.08 17.51 12.91
N LEU A 297 11.17 17.15 12.26
CA LEU A 297 12.18 18.08 11.74
C LEU A 297 12.29 17.95 10.22
N ILE A 298 12.44 19.08 9.54
CA ILE A 298 12.80 19.16 8.12
C ILE A 298 14.06 20.01 8.01
N ASP A 299 15.09 19.50 7.34
CA ASP A 299 16.41 20.14 7.25
C ASP A 299 16.93 20.62 8.62
N GLN A 300 16.84 19.74 9.62
CA GLN A 300 17.23 19.97 11.01
C GLN A 300 16.42 21.05 11.76
N LYS A 301 15.40 21.64 11.13
CA LYS A 301 14.50 22.61 11.76
C LYS A 301 13.24 21.93 12.28
N THR A 302 12.92 22.12 13.55
CA THR A 302 11.65 21.65 14.13
C THR A 302 10.46 22.31 13.44
N VAL A 303 9.59 21.49 12.85
CA VAL A 303 8.35 21.92 12.18
C VAL A 303 7.13 21.66 13.07
N VAL A 304 7.10 20.52 13.76
CA VAL A 304 6.04 20.16 14.71
C VAL A 304 6.66 19.61 15.98
N ASP A 305 6.26 20.13 17.14
CA ASP A 305 6.69 19.66 18.45
C ASP A 305 5.46 19.19 19.25
N ASN A 306 5.37 17.87 19.40
CA ASN A 306 4.29 17.15 20.08
C ASN A 306 4.88 16.34 21.25
N ASP A 307 5.81 16.95 21.98
CA ASP A 307 6.52 16.30 23.08
C ASP A 307 5.69 16.25 24.38
N GLY A 308 5.99 15.26 25.23
CA GLY A 308 5.33 15.00 26.51
C GLY A 308 4.54 13.69 26.53
N ILE A 309 4.07 13.31 27.73
CA ILE A 309 3.17 12.16 27.91
C ILE A 309 1.73 12.63 27.70
N HIS A 310 1.03 12.03 26.75
CA HIS A 310 -0.36 12.35 26.41
C HIS A 310 -0.96 11.26 25.52
N GLY A 311 -2.28 11.06 25.58
CA GLY A 311 -2.98 10.26 24.58
C GLY A 311 -2.77 10.78 23.15
N ALA A 312 -3.23 10.03 22.14
CA ALA A 312 -3.20 10.44 20.73
C ALA A 312 -3.58 11.92 20.52
N LEU A 313 -2.59 12.76 20.20
CA LEU A 313 -2.72 14.19 20.04
C LEU A 313 -2.18 14.62 18.67
N LEU A 314 -3.04 15.27 17.88
CA LEU A 314 -2.66 15.81 16.58
C LEU A 314 -2.16 17.25 16.71
N LYS A 315 -1.02 17.53 16.08
CA LYS A 315 -0.49 18.88 15.85
C LYS A 315 -0.12 19.06 14.39
N SER A 316 -0.02 20.31 13.95
CA SER A 316 0.44 20.66 12.61
C SER A 316 1.42 21.83 12.66
N GLY A 317 2.26 21.92 11.63
CA GLY A 317 3.25 22.97 11.47
C GLY A 317 3.48 23.28 9.99
N LYS A 318 4.02 24.46 9.69
CA LYS A 318 4.28 24.89 8.32
C LYS A 318 5.75 25.18 8.10
N ILE A 319 6.23 24.87 6.90
CA ILE A 319 7.59 25.21 6.45
C ILE A 319 7.58 25.53 4.95
N ASN A 320 8.44 26.45 4.52
CA ASN A 320 8.68 26.68 3.09
C ASN A 320 9.80 25.76 2.62
N LEU A 321 9.54 24.99 1.57
CA LEU A 321 10.53 24.13 0.93
C LEU A 321 10.80 24.61 -0.50
N GLU A 322 12.01 24.36 -0.98
CA GLU A 322 12.33 24.47 -2.40
C GLU A 322 11.90 23.19 -3.12
N LYS A 323 11.80 23.22 -4.45
CA LYS A 323 11.60 22.00 -5.23
C LYS A 323 12.86 21.13 -5.13
N GLY A 324 12.71 19.88 -4.69
CA GLY A 324 13.82 18.93 -4.60
C GLY A 324 13.76 18.04 -3.37
N LEU A 325 14.90 17.41 -3.04
CA LEU A 325 15.05 16.56 -1.86
C LEU A 325 15.36 17.40 -0.62
N HIS A 326 14.69 17.10 0.47
CA HIS A 326 14.90 17.68 1.80
C HIS A 326 15.07 16.57 2.83
N HIS A 327 15.89 16.80 3.86
CA HIS A 327 16.06 15.83 4.93
C HIS A 327 14.84 15.85 5.85
N ILE A 328 14.34 14.68 6.23
CA ILE A 328 13.22 14.53 7.16
C ILE A 328 13.63 13.63 8.32
N GLU A 329 13.35 14.09 9.54
CA GLU A 329 13.54 13.33 10.78
C GLU A 329 12.25 13.35 11.61
N VAL A 330 11.84 12.19 12.11
CA VAL A 330 10.73 12.05 13.06
C VAL A 330 11.24 11.34 14.29
N GLN A 331 11.16 12.03 15.43
CA GLN A 331 11.49 11.49 16.75
C GLN A 331 10.19 11.10 17.45
N TYR A 332 10.17 9.96 18.12
CA TYR A 332 9.01 9.41 18.80
C TYR A 332 9.43 8.64 20.05
N PHE A 333 8.68 8.75 21.13
CA PHE A 333 8.75 7.80 22.25
C PHE A 333 7.35 7.40 22.71
N GLU A 334 7.24 6.17 23.16
CA GLU A 334 6.08 5.61 23.86
C GLU A 334 6.51 5.33 25.31
N ALA A 335 5.85 5.96 26.29
CA ALA A 335 6.11 5.68 27.68
C ALA A 335 5.29 4.47 28.14
N ARG A 336 3.97 4.51 27.94
CA ARG A 336 3.05 3.44 28.34
C ARG A 336 1.67 3.54 27.67
N GLY A 337 1.05 2.40 27.41
CA GLY A 337 -0.36 2.31 27.04
C GLY A 337 -0.55 1.91 25.58
N GLY A 338 -1.22 2.76 24.81
CA GLY A 338 -1.42 2.54 23.38
C GLY A 338 -0.41 3.38 22.61
N GLU A 339 0.11 2.84 21.52
CA GLU A 339 1.09 3.50 20.67
C GLU A 339 0.43 3.98 19.37
N GLU A 340 0.60 5.25 19.03
CA GLU A 340 0.14 5.80 17.76
C GLU A 340 1.17 6.75 17.18
N LEU A 341 1.38 6.66 15.86
CA LEU A 341 2.17 7.62 15.10
C LEU A 341 1.55 7.80 13.70
N TYR A 342 1.24 9.04 13.37
CA TYR A 342 0.87 9.45 12.03
C TYR A 342 1.61 10.71 11.62
N VAL A 343 2.15 10.68 10.41
CA VAL A 343 2.78 11.80 9.75
C VAL A 343 2.06 12.01 8.42
N GLY A 344 1.59 13.22 8.20
CA GLY A 344 0.92 13.65 6.97
C GLY A 344 1.51 14.97 6.47
N TRP A 345 1.26 15.28 5.21
CA TRP A 345 1.60 16.59 4.67
C TRP A 345 0.62 17.06 3.59
N ARG A 346 0.54 18.38 3.43
CA ARG A 346 -0.19 19.07 2.37
C ARG A 346 0.76 19.91 1.55
N LEU A 347 0.69 19.74 0.24
CA LEU A 347 1.43 20.55 -0.74
C LEU A 347 0.95 22.02 -0.71
N PRO A 348 1.78 22.96 -1.20
CA PRO A 348 1.40 24.37 -1.31
C PRO A 348 0.10 24.54 -2.09
N GLY A 349 -0.91 25.15 -1.46
CA GLY A 349 -2.24 25.39 -2.02
C GLY A 349 -3.15 24.16 -2.11
N SER A 350 -2.71 22.97 -1.68
CA SER A 350 -3.55 21.77 -1.65
C SER A 350 -4.39 21.71 -0.37
N LYS A 351 -5.68 21.36 -0.51
CA LYS A 351 -6.52 20.95 0.63
C LYS A 351 -6.38 19.46 0.96
N LYS A 352 -5.90 18.65 0.02
CA LYS A 352 -5.69 17.21 0.22
C LYS A 352 -4.43 16.94 1.04
N GLU A 353 -4.58 16.23 2.13
CA GLU A 353 -3.47 15.65 2.92
C GLU A 353 -3.04 14.31 2.35
N MET A 354 -1.74 14.08 2.30
CA MET A 354 -1.12 12.83 1.88
C MET A 354 -0.45 12.18 3.08
N ALA A 355 -0.74 10.90 3.30
CA ALA A 355 -0.14 10.13 4.38
C ALA A 355 1.33 9.76 4.07
N LEU A 356 2.23 10.18 4.95
CA LEU A 356 3.64 9.79 4.99
C LEU A 356 3.87 8.58 5.91
N SER A 357 2.90 8.24 6.75
CA SER A 357 2.86 6.98 7.52
C SER A 357 2.10 5.87 6.79
N ILE A 358 2.30 4.61 7.21
CA ILE A 358 1.46 3.48 6.79
C ILE A 358 0.01 3.63 7.26
N ASN A 359 -0.18 4.36 8.35
CA ASN A 359 -1.47 4.65 8.94
C ASN A 359 -2.16 5.72 8.12
N LYS A 360 -3.43 5.53 7.77
CA LYS A 360 -4.25 6.61 7.22
C LYS A 360 -4.39 7.66 8.34
N GLY A 361 -4.32 8.94 7.97
CA GLY A 361 -4.40 10.05 8.92
C GLY A 361 -5.65 9.94 9.79
N PRO A 362 -5.76 10.72 10.87
CA PRO A 362 -6.87 10.58 11.80
C PRO A 362 -8.21 10.86 11.11
N SER A 363 -8.78 9.81 10.52
CA SER A 363 -10.20 9.59 10.50
C SER A 363 -10.55 9.35 11.95
N SER A 364 -11.35 10.23 12.54
CA SER A 364 -11.99 10.04 13.84
C SER A 364 -12.36 8.56 14.06
N GLY A 365 -11.52 7.83 14.80
CA GLY A 365 -11.59 6.37 14.85
C GLY A 365 -10.26 5.62 14.92
N ASN A 366 -9.42 5.95 15.90
CA ASN A 366 -8.87 4.95 16.82
C ASN A 366 -8.12 3.73 16.20
N SER A 367 -6.81 3.97 15.96
CA SER A 367 -5.63 3.06 16.06
C SER A 367 -5.13 2.26 14.85
N PRO A 368 -3.80 2.28 14.62
CA PRO A 368 -3.04 1.24 13.92
C PRO A 368 -2.12 0.40 14.83
N SER A 369 -2.23 -0.93 14.64
CA SER A 369 -1.42 -2.05 15.15
C SER A 369 -1.67 -2.58 16.58
N GLY A 370 -2.35 -3.73 16.62
CA GLY A 370 -1.82 -5.00 17.12
C GLY A 370 -2.79 -6.17 16.92
N GLN A 371 -2.28 -7.37 16.66
CA GLN A 371 -3.11 -8.58 16.44
C GLN A 371 -4.16 -8.46 15.33
N LEU A 372 -3.70 -8.11 14.12
CA LEU A 372 -4.50 -8.26 12.90
C LEU A 372 -4.96 -9.72 12.74
N LEU A 373 -6.26 -9.93 12.69
CA LEU A 373 -6.83 -11.23 12.34
C LEU A 373 -6.74 -11.42 10.83
N VAL A 374 -6.08 -12.50 10.40
CA VAL A 374 -5.95 -12.84 8.99
C VAL A 374 -6.74 -14.11 8.71
N ALA A 375 -7.61 -14.04 7.71
CA ALA A 375 -8.27 -15.21 7.13
C ALA A 375 -7.35 -15.77 6.04
N GLU A 376 -6.67 -16.88 6.35
CA GLU A 376 -5.71 -17.49 5.43
C GLU A 376 -6.35 -18.63 4.64
N ASN A 377 -6.90 -19.64 5.32
CA ASN A 377 -7.42 -20.86 4.70
C ASN A 377 -8.93 -21.06 4.91
N GLU A 378 -9.49 -20.46 5.96
CA GLU A 378 -10.91 -20.55 6.34
C GLU A 378 -11.40 -19.18 6.81
N ALA A 379 -12.71 -18.99 6.86
CA ALA A 379 -13.29 -17.77 7.38
C ALA A 379 -12.95 -17.57 8.86
N ARG A 380 -12.61 -16.33 9.23
CA ARG A 380 -12.34 -15.92 10.61
C ARG A 380 -13.49 -15.09 11.14
N ILE A 381 -13.88 -15.35 12.38
CA ILE A 381 -15.01 -14.68 13.02
C ILE A 381 -14.50 -13.76 14.13
N TYR A 382 -14.98 -12.52 14.13
CA TYR A 382 -14.71 -11.52 15.16
C TYR A 382 -16.01 -10.97 15.73
N ARG A 383 -16.38 -11.37 16.95
CA ARG A 383 -17.60 -10.90 17.62
C ARG A 383 -17.25 -9.83 18.63
N ASN A 384 -17.45 -8.57 18.26
CA ASN A 384 -17.23 -7.44 19.15
C ASN A 384 -17.93 -6.18 18.66
N PHE A 385 -17.66 -5.04 19.30
CA PHE A 385 -18.22 -3.76 18.91
C PHE A 385 -17.46 -3.28 17.67
N ILE A 386 -18.13 -3.26 16.52
CA ILE A 386 -17.52 -2.85 15.24
C ILE A 386 -18.10 -1.50 14.86
N LYS A 387 -17.22 -0.54 14.53
CA LYS A 387 -17.62 0.81 14.13
C LYS A 387 -18.58 0.71 12.95
N ASP A 388 -19.66 1.48 12.98
CA ASP A 388 -20.72 1.52 11.95
C ASP A 388 -21.57 0.23 11.79
N ALA A 389 -21.22 -0.87 12.47
CA ALA A 389 -22.02 -2.09 12.55
C ALA A 389 -22.66 -2.33 13.92
N GLY A 390 -22.18 -1.67 14.98
CA GLY A 390 -22.81 -1.66 16.30
C GLY A 390 -22.26 -2.69 17.30
N PRO A 391 -22.82 -2.74 18.53
CA PRO A 391 -22.28 -3.52 19.64
C PRO A 391 -22.59 -5.03 19.57
N ARG A 392 -23.47 -5.46 18.65
CA ARG A 392 -23.74 -6.89 18.37
C ARG A 392 -23.23 -7.31 17.00
N ALA A 393 -22.16 -6.67 16.54
CA ALA A 393 -21.59 -6.98 15.25
C ALA A 393 -20.83 -8.31 15.26
N ILE A 394 -20.86 -8.98 14.11
CA ILE A 394 -20.15 -10.22 13.81
C ILE A 394 -19.33 -9.94 12.55
N GLY A 395 -18.05 -9.65 12.72
CA GLY A 395 -17.08 -9.57 11.64
C GLY A 395 -16.80 -10.96 11.09
N VAL A 396 -16.74 -11.07 9.77
CA VAL A 396 -16.34 -12.29 9.05
C VAL A 396 -15.28 -11.90 8.03
N GLY A 397 -14.07 -12.43 8.19
CA GLY A 397 -13.00 -12.28 7.22
C GLY A 397 -12.87 -13.54 6.39
N TYR A 398 -12.85 -13.41 5.06
CA TYR A 398 -12.76 -14.53 4.15
C TYR A 398 -11.35 -14.68 3.55
N PRO A 399 -10.89 -15.91 3.24
CA PRO A 399 -9.54 -16.17 2.68
C PRO A 399 -9.16 -15.38 1.43
N ASN A 400 -10.15 -14.97 0.63
CA ASN A 400 -9.92 -14.23 -0.60
C ASN A 400 -9.80 -12.71 -0.39
N GLY A 401 -9.72 -12.25 0.86
CA GLY A 401 -9.56 -10.83 1.21
C GLY A 401 -10.84 -10.02 1.14
N ILE A 402 -12.01 -10.66 0.98
CA ILE A 402 -13.31 -10.01 1.19
C ILE A 402 -13.68 -10.17 2.66
N ASN A 403 -14.35 -9.16 3.23
CA ASN A 403 -14.75 -9.15 4.62
C ASN A 403 -16.15 -8.52 4.77
N ILE A 404 -16.91 -8.96 5.78
CA ILE A 404 -18.21 -8.37 6.15
C ILE A 404 -18.31 -8.09 7.65
N ALA A 405 -19.17 -7.15 8.03
CA ALA A 405 -19.67 -7.02 9.39
C ALA A 405 -21.19 -7.18 9.39
N TYR A 406 -21.66 -8.25 10.04
CA TYR A 406 -23.08 -8.53 10.21
C TYR A 406 -23.58 -7.92 11.52
N ASP A 407 -24.57 -7.04 11.46
CA ASP A 407 -25.22 -6.42 12.61
C ASP A 407 -26.36 -7.32 13.09
N ALA A 408 -26.13 -8.07 14.17
CA ALA A 408 -27.13 -8.98 14.73
C ALA A 408 -28.27 -8.28 15.50
N ASN A 409 -28.22 -6.96 15.69
CA ASN A 409 -29.38 -6.22 16.20
C ASN A 409 -30.42 -5.96 15.10
N ASN A 410 -29.96 -5.77 13.88
CA ASN A 410 -30.80 -5.44 12.72
C ASN A 410 -30.88 -6.53 11.68
N MET A 411 -30.14 -7.62 11.84
CA MET A 411 -30.19 -8.79 10.97
C MET A 411 -29.77 -8.42 9.54
N ARG A 412 -28.73 -7.59 9.44
CA ARG A 412 -28.23 -7.03 8.18
C ARG A 412 -26.73 -7.20 8.05
N ILE A 413 -26.25 -7.24 6.81
CA ILE A 413 -24.84 -6.94 6.51
C ILE A 413 -24.70 -5.42 6.57
N ALA A 414 -24.01 -4.93 7.60
CA ALA A 414 -23.82 -3.50 7.82
C ALA A 414 -22.63 -2.94 7.04
N LEU A 415 -21.57 -3.74 6.86
CA LEU A 415 -20.35 -3.34 6.14
C LEU A 415 -19.84 -4.48 5.26
N ILE A 416 -19.21 -4.10 4.15
CA ILE A 416 -18.43 -4.98 3.27
C ILE A 416 -17.12 -4.25 2.92
N TRP A 417 -15.97 -4.92 2.96
CA TRP A 417 -14.68 -4.32 2.61
C TRP A 417 -13.67 -5.34 2.06
N GLN A 418 -12.56 -4.84 1.50
CA GLN A 418 -11.49 -5.64 0.91
C GLN A 418 -10.17 -5.52 1.70
N GLY A 419 -9.28 -6.51 1.57
CA GLY A 419 -7.96 -6.49 2.18
C GLY A 419 -7.96 -7.00 3.63
N ASP A 420 -7.24 -6.30 4.50
CA ASP A 420 -7.05 -6.69 5.89
C ASP A 420 -8.40 -6.77 6.64
N PHE A 421 -8.60 -7.85 7.39
CA PHE A 421 -9.89 -8.12 8.03
C PHE A 421 -10.13 -7.15 9.20
N ILE A 422 -9.57 -7.43 10.37
CA ILE A 422 -9.78 -6.58 11.55
C ILE A 422 -8.66 -6.73 12.58
N ASP A 423 -8.30 -5.63 13.21
CA ASP A 423 -7.38 -5.57 14.34
C ASP A 423 -8.12 -5.93 15.64
N ALA A 424 -7.73 -7.03 16.28
CA ALA A 424 -8.41 -7.52 17.46
C ALA A 424 -7.86 -6.98 18.78
N LYS A 425 -6.68 -6.33 18.79
CA LYS A 425 -5.97 -5.94 20.03
C LYS A 425 -6.84 -5.14 20.97
N ARG A 426 -7.63 -4.19 20.42
CA ARG A 426 -8.53 -3.34 21.22
C ARG A 426 -9.36 -4.14 22.22
N HIS A 427 -9.93 -5.26 21.80
CA HIS A 427 -10.88 -6.00 22.63
C HIS A 427 -10.30 -7.26 23.26
N TRP A 428 -9.09 -7.68 22.88
CA TRP A 428 -8.47 -8.91 23.41
C TRP A 428 -7.42 -8.64 24.48
N ASN A 429 -6.86 -7.43 24.53
CA ASN A 429 -5.94 -7.01 25.60
C ASN A 429 -6.68 -6.16 26.65
N GLY A 430 -7.47 -6.81 27.51
CA GLY A 430 -8.18 -6.18 28.64
C GLY A 430 -9.70 -6.02 28.45
N ARG A 431 -10.34 -5.13 29.23
CA ARG A 431 -11.79 -4.83 29.14
C ARG A 431 -12.12 -3.81 28.03
N GLY A 432 -11.39 -3.89 26.91
CA GLY A 432 -11.38 -2.91 25.83
C GLY A 432 -12.74 -2.27 25.56
N GLN A 433 -12.84 -0.95 25.79
CA GLN A 433 -14.04 -0.17 25.50
C GLN A 433 -13.93 0.45 24.10
N GLY A 434 -15.07 0.65 23.44
CA GLY A 434 -15.15 1.36 22.16
C GLY A 434 -15.49 0.47 20.98
N PHE A 435 -15.39 1.01 19.77
CA PHE A 435 -15.77 0.35 18.51
C PHE A 435 -14.56 0.19 17.61
N GLN A 436 -14.30 -1.02 17.11
CA GLN A 436 -13.19 -1.31 16.20
C GLN A 436 -13.59 -1.07 14.73
N PRO A 437 -12.91 -0.19 13.98
CA PRO A 437 -13.15 -0.04 12.54
C PRO A 437 -12.56 -1.22 11.72
N PRO A 438 -13.04 -1.42 10.47
CA PRO A 438 -12.37 -2.29 9.49
C PRO A 438 -10.89 -1.91 9.31
N SER A 439 -10.02 -2.92 9.14
CA SER A 439 -8.58 -2.69 8.88
C SER A 439 -8.24 -2.55 7.39
N GLY A 440 -9.14 -2.97 6.50
CA GLY A 440 -8.93 -2.98 5.06
C GLY A 440 -9.41 -1.72 4.34
N GLU A 441 -9.62 -1.85 3.04
CA GLU A 441 -9.95 -0.76 2.10
C GLU A 441 -11.28 -1.01 1.39
N SER A 442 -11.71 -0.04 0.57
CA SER A 442 -12.95 -0.10 -0.22
C SER A 442 -14.15 -0.51 0.64
N VAL A 443 -14.33 0.18 1.78
CA VAL A 443 -15.44 -0.07 2.70
C VAL A 443 -16.72 0.51 2.13
N ILE A 444 -17.74 -0.33 1.94
CA ILE A 444 -19.10 0.10 1.59
C ILE A 444 -20.06 -0.25 2.72
N THR A 445 -21.09 0.57 2.87
CA THR A 445 -22.12 0.41 3.91
C THR A 445 -23.37 -0.26 3.33
N GLY A 446 -23.97 -1.18 4.09
CA GLY A 446 -25.25 -1.79 3.74
C GLY A 446 -26.43 -0.92 4.16
N SER A 447 -27.62 -1.25 3.63
CA SER A 447 -28.88 -0.56 3.97
C SER A 447 -29.04 -0.40 5.49
N PRO A 448 -29.36 0.80 6.02
CA PRO A 448 -29.68 1.01 7.44
C PRO A 448 -30.87 0.18 7.89
N GLY A 449 -31.09 0.07 9.21
CA GLY A 449 -32.29 -0.54 9.81
C GLY A 449 -32.51 -2.03 9.48
N VAL A 450 -33.73 -2.51 9.71
CA VAL A 450 -34.08 -3.92 9.50
C VAL A 450 -34.24 -4.25 8.00
N PRO A 451 -33.93 -5.49 7.55
CA PRO A 451 -33.94 -5.86 6.14
C PRO A 451 -35.34 -6.05 5.54
N PHE A 452 -36.33 -6.44 6.34
CA PHE A 452 -37.70 -6.71 5.89
C PHE A 452 -38.70 -5.83 6.64
N ALA A 453 -39.81 -5.53 5.98
CA ALA A 453 -40.93 -4.84 6.59
C ALA A 453 -42.22 -5.16 5.83
N VAL A 454 -43.32 -5.21 6.57
CA VAL A 454 -44.65 -5.09 5.98
C VAL A 454 -44.95 -3.59 5.85
N ILE A 455 -45.13 -3.10 4.62
CA ILE A 455 -45.44 -1.69 4.36
C ILE A 455 -46.82 -1.57 3.70
N ASN A 456 -47.78 -1.03 4.43
CA ASN A 456 -49.18 -0.94 3.99
C ASN A 456 -49.43 0.17 2.96
N SER A 457 -48.44 1.01 2.67
CA SER A 457 -48.51 2.08 1.67
C SER A 457 -47.13 2.39 1.08
N PRO A 458 -47.05 2.80 -0.20
CA PRO A 458 -45.79 3.22 -0.84
C PRO A 458 -45.04 4.33 -0.10
N ASN A 459 -45.77 5.18 0.66
CA ASN A 459 -45.21 6.32 1.39
C ASN A 459 -44.90 6.00 2.87
N SER A 460 -45.16 4.77 3.33
CA SER A 460 -44.85 4.40 4.72
C SER A 460 -43.34 4.47 4.95
N PRO A 461 -42.89 5.16 6.02
CA PRO A 461 -41.47 5.20 6.37
C PRO A 461 -41.00 3.79 6.67
N TRP A 462 -39.75 3.49 6.31
CA TRP A 462 -39.18 2.19 6.65
C TRP A 462 -39.03 2.07 8.17
N PRO A 463 -39.37 0.92 8.79
CA PRO A 463 -39.23 0.74 10.23
C PRO A 463 -37.81 1.05 10.71
N LYS A 464 -37.71 1.90 11.74
CA LYS A 464 -36.44 2.15 12.41
C LYS A 464 -36.01 0.89 13.17
N THR A 465 -34.71 0.79 13.38
CA THR A 465 -34.05 -0.09 14.34
C THR A 465 -34.89 -0.28 15.60
N TYR A 466 -35.27 -1.52 15.94
CA TYR A 466 -35.82 -1.83 17.27
C TYR A 466 -34.67 -1.71 18.28
N LEU A 467 -34.36 -0.49 18.71
CA LEU A 467 -33.28 -0.22 19.65
C LEU A 467 -33.59 -0.92 20.99
N ARG A 468 -32.59 -1.63 21.52
CA ARG A 468 -32.57 -2.12 22.91
C ARG A 468 -32.18 -1.01 23.91
N ASN A 469 -32.36 0.26 23.56
CA ASN A 469 -31.65 1.35 24.21
C ASN A 469 -32.23 1.74 25.58
N ASP A 470 -33.49 1.41 25.89
CA ASP A 470 -34.18 2.01 27.04
C ASP A 470 -34.83 1.00 27.99
N ASN A 471 -34.19 -0.13 28.36
CA ASN A 471 -34.80 -1.15 29.23
C ASN A 471 -36.22 -1.61 28.82
N ALA A 472 -36.65 -1.27 27.61
CA ALA A 472 -37.99 -1.51 27.13
C ALA A 472 -38.10 -3.00 26.80
N GLN A 473 -39.14 -3.63 27.32
CA GLN A 473 -39.55 -4.94 26.84
C GLN A 473 -39.64 -4.87 25.32
N LEU A 474 -39.06 -5.88 24.66
CA LEU A 474 -39.29 -6.11 23.23
C LEU A 474 -40.80 -5.96 22.97
N PRO A 475 -41.24 -5.37 21.84
CA PRO A 475 -42.62 -5.58 21.42
C PRO A 475 -42.89 -7.10 21.44
N PRO A 476 -44.11 -7.53 21.79
CA PRO A 476 -44.42 -8.94 22.02
C PRO A 476 -43.84 -9.83 20.91
N LEU A 477 -43.26 -10.95 21.33
CA LEU A 477 -42.39 -11.87 20.57
C LEU A 477 -42.94 -12.33 19.20
N ASP A 478 -44.23 -12.10 18.92
CA ASP A 478 -44.95 -12.62 17.77
C ASP A 478 -44.74 -11.81 16.47
N GLU A 479 -44.20 -10.58 16.53
CA GLU A 479 -44.08 -9.68 15.34
C GLU A 479 -42.67 -9.07 15.14
N GLY A 480 -41.69 -9.40 15.99
CA GLY A 480 -40.37 -8.77 16.01
C GLY A 480 -39.25 -9.53 15.29
N TYR A 481 -38.05 -8.94 15.29
CA TYR A 481 -36.83 -9.60 14.82
C TYR A 481 -36.13 -10.37 15.94
N PHE A 482 -35.78 -11.64 15.68
CA PHE A 482 -35.05 -12.47 16.64
C PHE A 482 -33.87 -13.19 16.01
N PHE A 483 -32.64 -12.79 16.38
CA PHE A 483 -31.44 -13.46 15.89
C PHE A 483 -31.31 -14.85 16.52
N LYS A 484 -31.31 -15.89 15.68
CA LYS A 484 -31.18 -17.31 16.07
C LYS A 484 -29.72 -17.79 16.11
N GLY A 485 -28.77 -16.94 15.75
CA GLY A 485 -27.35 -17.27 15.68
C GLY A 485 -26.86 -17.51 14.26
N TYR A 486 -25.70 -18.13 14.13
CA TYR A 486 -25.14 -18.57 12.86
C TYR A 486 -24.46 -19.93 13.02
N HIS A 487 -24.34 -20.66 11.92
CA HIS A 487 -23.60 -21.91 11.83
C HIS A 487 -22.46 -21.76 10.83
N LEU A 488 -21.33 -22.43 11.08
CA LEU A 488 -20.17 -22.43 10.18
C LEU A 488 -20.11 -23.80 9.51
N ALA A 489 -20.27 -23.84 8.19
CA ALA A 489 -20.31 -25.07 7.42
C ALA A 489 -19.04 -25.28 6.58
N GLY A 490 -18.66 -26.55 6.42
CA GLY A 490 -17.54 -26.98 5.57
C GLY A 490 -16.15 -26.53 6.05
N GLN A 491 -15.12 -26.88 5.27
CA GLN A 491 -13.72 -26.54 5.58
C GLN A 491 -13.44 -25.04 5.47
N SER A 492 -14.18 -24.32 4.61
CA SER A 492 -14.04 -22.87 4.46
C SER A 492 -14.71 -22.08 5.59
N ARG A 493 -15.50 -22.73 6.46
CA ARG A 493 -16.21 -22.15 7.61
C ARG A 493 -17.03 -20.89 7.29
N VAL A 494 -17.62 -20.83 6.10
CA VAL A 494 -18.50 -19.70 5.72
C VAL A 494 -19.73 -19.69 6.65
N PRO A 495 -20.08 -18.54 7.26
CA PRO A 495 -21.22 -18.46 8.16
C PRO A 495 -22.55 -18.39 7.41
N THR A 496 -23.53 -19.16 7.89
CA THR A 496 -24.95 -19.04 7.55
C THR A 496 -25.66 -18.42 8.74
N PHE A 497 -26.20 -17.21 8.58
CA PHE A 497 -26.93 -16.49 9.64
C PHE A 497 -28.40 -16.88 9.65
N LYS A 498 -29.00 -16.97 10.84
CA LYS A 498 -30.42 -17.34 11.00
C LYS A 498 -31.12 -16.35 11.92
N TYR A 499 -32.34 -15.96 11.57
CA TYR A 499 -33.18 -15.14 12.40
C TYR A 499 -34.66 -15.34 12.08
N ASN A 500 -35.53 -14.91 12.98
CA ASN A 500 -36.96 -14.80 12.70
C ASN A 500 -37.34 -13.33 12.49
N PHE A 501 -38.36 -13.11 11.67
CA PHE A 501 -39.08 -11.85 11.54
C PHE A 501 -40.57 -12.19 11.66
N GLY A 502 -41.19 -11.82 12.79
CA GLY A 502 -42.50 -12.34 13.17
C GLY A 502 -42.53 -13.88 13.13
N LYS A 503 -43.48 -14.44 12.38
CA LYS A 503 -43.63 -15.90 12.18
C LYS A 503 -42.72 -16.47 11.09
N LEU A 504 -42.03 -15.62 10.33
CA LEU A 504 -41.13 -16.04 9.26
C LEU A 504 -39.76 -16.39 9.82
N SER A 505 -39.15 -17.42 9.24
CA SER A 505 -37.74 -17.75 9.47
C SER A 505 -36.90 -17.36 8.27
N VAL A 506 -35.72 -16.78 8.50
CA VAL A 506 -34.81 -16.32 7.46
C VAL A 506 -33.45 -16.97 7.63
N ILE A 507 -32.91 -17.47 6.52
CA ILE A 507 -31.55 -17.96 6.35
C ILE A 507 -30.82 -16.97 5.44
N ASP A 508 -29.67 -16.46 5.89
CA ASP A 508 -28.85 -15.47 5.18
C ASP A 508 -27.42 -15.99 4.96
N GLU A 509 -27.07 -16.18 3.69
CA GLU A 509 -25.85 -16.86 3.24
C GLU A 509 -24.97 -15.91 2.41
N PRO A 510 -24.01 -15.22 3.05
CA PRO A 510 -23.00 -14.42 2.36
C PRO A 510 -21.82 -15.28 1.88
N THR A 511 -21.64 -15.33 0.57
CA THR A 511 -20.55 -16.06 -0.11
C THR A 511 -19.67 -15.09 -0.89
N PRO A 512 -18.37 -14.98 -0.57
CA PRO A 512 -17.45 -14.10 -1.28
C PRO A 512 -17.01 -14.72 -2.62
N LYS A 513 -16.77 -13.89 -3.63
CA LYS A 513 -16.21 -14.29 -4.93
C LYS A 513 -15.17 -13.26 -5.39
N SER A 514 -13.99 -13.73 -5.76
CA SER A 514 -12.83 -12.86 -6.03
C SER A 514 -12.43 -12.78 -7.51
N GLU A 515 -13.10 -13.50 -8.41
CA GLU A 515 -12.76 -13.56 -9.85
C GLU A 515 -14.05 -13.54 -10.71
N PRO A 516 -14.09 -12.78 -11.83
CA PRO A 516 -13.07 -11.85 -12.33
C PRO A 516 -13.02 -10.50 -11.58
N GLU A 517 -14.05 -10.16 -10.81
CA GLU A 517 -14.12 -8.96 -9.95
C GLU A 517 -14.57 -9.35 -8.54
N ALA A 518 -14.13 -8.59 -7.53
CA ALA A 518 -14.51 -8.81 -6.15
C ALA A 518 -16.02 -8.57 -5.97
N SER A 519 -16.73 -9.58 -5.48
CA SER A 519 -18.16 -9.51 -5.25
C SER A 519 -18.57 -10.35 -4.04
N LEU A 520 -19.69 -9.96 -3.43
CA LEU A 520 -20.36 -10.72 -2.39
C LEU A 520 -21.71 -11.20 -2.93
N ILE A 521 -21.90 -12.52 -2.95
CA ILE A 521 -23.18 -13.14 -3.28
C ILE A 521 -23.90 -13.42 -1.97
N ARG A 522 -25.03 -12.76 -1.73
CA ARG A 522 -25.87 -12.97 -0.55
C ARG A 522 -27.17 -13.64 -0.96
N THR A 523 -27.44 -14.83 -0.44
CA THR A 523 -28.70 -15.55 -0.66
C THR A 523 -29.54 -15.46 0.62
N LEU A 524 -30.75 -14.92 0.49
CA LEU A 524 -31.75 -14.86 1.55
C LEU A 524 -32.86 -15.87 1.24
N THR A 525 -33.09 -16.81 2.15
CA THR A 525 -34.20 -17.76 2.07
C THR A 525 -35.17 -17.51 3.21
N ILE A 526 -36.40 -17.15 2.88
CA ILE A 526 -37.49 -16.82 3.80
C ILE A 526 -38.48 -17.99 3.81
N ASN A 527 -38.81 -18.54 4.97
CA ASN A 527 -39.76 -19.65 5.10
C ASN A 527 -40.86 -19.32 6.12
N GLY A 528 -42.09 -19.68 5.78
CA GLY A 528 -43.28 -19.45 6.59
C GLY A 528 -44.52 -19.23 5.73
N GLU A 529 -45.64 -18.89 6.39
CA GLU A 529 -46.85 -18.48 5.68
C GLU A 529 -46.62 -17.15 4.97
N SER A 530 -47.21 -16.99 3.79
CA SER A 530 -47.09 -15.74 3.03
C SER A 530 -47.69 -14.57 3.82
N GLU A 531 -47.02 -13.43 3.78
CA GLU A 531 -47.48 -12.18 4.37
C GLU A 531 -47.70 -11.15 3.26
N ASP A 532 -48.86 -10.50 3.24
CA ASP A 532 -49.18 -9.46 2.27
C ASP A 532 -48.29 -8.24 2.50
N ASN A 533 -47.94 -7.54 1.42
CA ASN A 533 -47.12 -6.32 1.47
C ASN A 533 -45.78 -6.48 2.19
N LEU A 534 -45.17 -7.68 2.15
CA LEU A 534 -43.83 -7.92 2.64
C LEU A 534 -42.77 -7.47 1.62
N TYR A 535 -41.82 -6.65 2.05
CA TYR A 535 -40.71 -6.17 1.22
C TYR A 535 -39.38 -6.42 1.89
N PHE A 536 -38.36 -6.64 1.06
CA PHE A 536 -36.95 -6.59 1.44
C PHE A 536 -36.33 -5.28 0.94
N ARG A 537 -35.67 -4.52 1.83
CA ARG A 537 -34.91 -3.32 1.45
C ARG A 537 -33.47 -3.71 1.14
N ALA A 538 -33.19 -3.79 -0.15
CA ALA A 538 -31.90 -4.21 -0.68
C ALA A 538 -30.81 -3.15 -0.52
N ALA A 539 -31.14 -1.87 -0.74
CA ALA A 539 -30.20 -0.75 -0.65
C ALA A 539 -30.92 0.56 -0.31
N VAL A 540 -30.15 1.51 0.24
CA VAL A 540 -30.54 2.92 0.42
C VAL A 540 -29.36 3.77 0.00
N GLY A 541 -29.60 4.81 -0.79
CA GLY A 541 -28.56 5.70 -1.29
C GLY A 541 -29.09 7.10 -1.60
N GLU A 542 -28.18 8.05 -1.78
CA GLU A 542 -28.47 9.36 -2.37
C GLU A 542 -28.86 9.20 -3.85
N SER A 543 -28.20 8.28 -4.56
CA SER A 543 -28.55 7.87 -5.91
C SER A 543 -28.69 6.35 -6.03
N ILE A 544 -29.73 5.91 -6.75
CA ILE A 544 -29.93 4.52 -7.17
C ILE A 544 -30.43 4.57 -8.61
N GLU A 545 -29.65 3.99 -9.51
CA GLU A 545 -29.90 4.01 -10.94
C GLU A 545 -29.88 2.59 -11.50
N LYS A 546 -30.90 2.24 -12.29
CA LYS A 546 -30.91 0.96 -13.01
C LYS A 546 -29.97 1.09 -14.20
N ILE A 547 -28.91 0.29 -14.23
CA ILE A 547 -27.90 0.31 -15.31
C ILE A 547 -28.08 -0.84 -16.30
N GLU A 548 -28.59 -1.99 -15.85
CA GLU A 548 -28.90 -3.14 -16.69
C GLU A 548 -30.15 -3.88 -16.17
N GLU A 549 -30.55 -4.97 -16.81
CA GLU A 549 -31.61 -5.82 -16.28
C GLU A 549 -31.23 -6.35 -14.89
N ASN A 550 -32.09 -6.03 -13.91
CA ASN A 550 -31.90 -6.40 -12.50
C ASN A 550 -30.61 -5.89 -11.83
N THR A 551 -29.83 -5.01 -12.48
CA THR A 551 -28.60 -4.44 -11.94
C THR A 551 -28.75 -2.94 -11.70
N PHE A 552 -28.36 -2.51 -10.50
CA PHE A 552 -28.51 -1.15 -10.01
C PHE A 552 -27.16 -0.60 -9.53
N LEU A 553 -26.83 0.64 -9.88
CA LEU A 553 -25.70 1.40 -9.34
C LEU A 553 -26.19 2.21 -8.14
N ILE A 554 -25.47 2.14 -7.02
CA ILE A 554 -25.79 2.83 -5.77
C ILE A 554 -24.65 3.79 -5.43
N ASP A 555 -24.97 5.08 -5.32
CA ASP A 555 -24.06 6.19 -4.95
C ASP A 555 -22.75 6.24 -5.76
N ASP A 556 -22.74 5.70 -6.98
CA ASP A 556 -21.54 5.51 -7.83
C ASP A 556 -20.40 4.71 -7.20
N VAL A 557 -20.64 4.01 -6.08
CA VAL A 557 -19.63 3.26 -5.31
C VAL A 557 -19.79 1.76 -5.40
N SER A 558 -21.00 1.25 -5.67
CA SER A 558 -21.26 -0.18 -5.76
C SER A 558 -22.37 -0.51 -6.74
N SER A 559 -22.26 -1.66 -7.39
CA SER A 559 -23.31 -2.21 -8.24
C SER A 559 -23.95 -3.43 -7.57
N MET A 560 -25.28 -3.55 -7.66
CA MET A 560 -26.04 -4.65 -7.09
C MET A 560 -26.93 -5.29 -8.15
N ASN A 561 -26.74 -6.58 -8.41
CA ASN A 561 -27.66 -7.41 -9.17
C ASN A 561 -28.64 -8.15 -8.23
N LEU A 562 -29.93 -8.09 -8.52
CA LEU A 562 -31.00 -8.67 -7.70
C LEU A 562 -31.78 -9.74 -8.46
N GLN A 563 -31.81 -10.96 -7.94
CA GLN A 563 -32.61 -12.05 -8.49
C GLN A 563 -33.71 -12.41 -7.50
N SER A 564 -34.96 -12.25 -7.93
CA SER A 564 -36.17 -12.51 -7.17
C SER A 564 -37.33 -12.85 -8.10
N ASP A 565 -38.38 -13.45 -7.56
CA ASP A 565 -39.61 -13.77 -8.31
C ASP A 565 -40.50 -12.55 -8.58
N SER A 566 -40.14 -11.39 -8.04
CA SER A 566 -40.86 -10.13 -8.17
C SER A 566 -40.03 -9.06 -8.85
N LYS A 567 -40.72 -8.04 -9.38
CA LYS A 567 -40.09 -6.85 -9.95
C LYS A 567 -39.59 -5.94 -8.83
N VAL A 568 -38.32 -5.57 -8.90
CA VAL A 568 -37.67 -4.62 -7.99
C VAL A 568 -38.21 -3.20 -8.21
N ILE A 569 -38.36 -2.46 -7.11
CA ILE A 569 -38.93 -1.10 -7.07
C ILE A 569 -37.87 -0.13 -6.54
N ILE A 570 -37.71 1.02 -7.18
CA ILE A 570 -36.99 2.18 -6.63
C ILE A 570 -38.04 3.15 -6.13
N ARG A 571 -37.97 3.56 -4.87
CA ARG A 571 -38.83 4.63 -4.32
C ARG A 571 -38.00 5.72 -3.67
N GLU A 572 -38.56 6.92 -3.58
CA GLU A 572 -38.02 8.00 -2.77
C GLU A 572 -38.71 8.00 -1.41
N SER A 573 -37.92 8.08 -0.33
CA SER A 573 -38.40 8.11 1.04
C SER A 573 -37.40 8.88 1.90
N GLU A 574 -37.89 9.81 2.73
CA GLU A 574 -37.07 10.61 3.66
C GLU A 574 -35.84 11.28 3.00
N GLY A 575 -35.99 11.73 1.74
CA GLY A 575 -34.92 12.42 1.01
C GLY A 575 -33.84 11.50 0.42
N LYS A 576 -34.03 10.18 0.47
CA LYS A 576 -33.14 9.17 -0.13
C LYS A 576 -33.90 8.27 -1.09
N LYS A 577 -33.16 7.53 -1.92
CA LYS A 577 -33.70 6.44 -2.73
C LYS A 577 -33.57 5.11 -2.01
N GLU A 578 -34.60 4.28 -2.08
CA GLU A 578 -34.62 2.92 -1.53
C GLU A 578 -34.88 1.92 -2.66
N LEU A 579 -34.11 0.82 -2.64
CA LEU A 579 -34.28 -0.30 -3.56
C LEU A 579 -35.02 -1.43 -2.84
N LEU A 580 -36.26 -1.70 -3.24
CA LEU A 580 -37.16 -2.64 -2.59
C LEU A 580 -37.46 -3.86 -3.46
N VAL A 581 -37.52 -5.02 -2.84
CA VAL A 581 -37.91 -6.29 -3.45
C VAL A 581 -39.19 -6.79 -2.78
N PRO A 582 -40.35 -6.78 -3.46
CA PRO A 582 -41.55 -7.43 -2.94
C PRO A 582 -41.31 -8.93 -2.74
N ILE A 583 -41.69 -9.50 -1.61
CA ILE A 583 -41.45 -10.93 -1.35
C ILE A 583 -42.66 -11.73 -1.83
N GLN A 584 -42.42 -12.65 -2.76
CA GLN A 584 -43.44 -13.58 -3.26
C GLN A 584 -43.08 -14.99 -2.82
N PHE A 585 -44.01 -15.64 -2.13
CA PHE A 585 -43.83 -17.00 -1.64
C PHE A 585 -44.30 -18.02 -2.68
N LYS A 586 -43.52 -19.09 -2.83
CA LYS A 586 -43.88 -20.32 -3.52
C LYS A 586 -43.71 -21.47 -2.54
N ASN A 587 -44.79 -22.23 -2.29
CA ASN A 587 -44.79 -23.36 -1.35
C ASN A 587 -44.23 -23.00 0.04
N LYS A 588 -44.69 -21.88 0.63
CA LYS A 588 -44.25 -21.37 1.95
C LYS A 588 -42.76 -21.01 2.04
N SER A 589 -42.12 -20.74 0.91
CA SER A 589 -40.73 -20.27 0.84
C SER A 589 -40.55 -19.18 -0.20
N ALA A 590 -39.59 -18.28 0.00
CA ALA A 590 -39.17 -17.28 -0.96
C ALA A 590 -37.65 -17.12 -0.94
N THR A 591 -37.04 -16.80 -2.08
CA THR A 591 -35.60 -16.57 -2.18
C THR A 591 -35.29 -15.24 -2.86
N VAL A 592 -34.36 -14.49 -2.28
CA VAL A 592 -33.77 -13.30 -2.89
C VAL A 592 -32.27 -13.48 -2.93
N LYS A 593 -31.66 -13.29 -4.10
CA LYS A 593 -30.21 -13.34 -4.26
C LYS A 593 -29.69 -11.96 -4.67
N GLN A 594 -28.75 -11.42 -3.89
CA GLN A 594 -28.04 -10.18 -4.18
C GLN A 594 -26.61 -10.51 -4.60
N THR A 595 -26.13 -9.94 -5.72
CA THR A 595 -24.70 -9.93 -6.05
C THR A 595 -24.20 -8.50 -5.97
N ILE A 596 -23.31 -8.22 -5.02
CA ILE A 596 -22.80 -6.89 -4.72
C ILE A 596 -21.36 -6.81 -5.20
N SER A 597 -21.05 -5.88 -6.11
CA SER A 597 -19.70 -5.64 -6.61
C SER A 597 -19.29 -4.20 -6.34
N TRP A 598 -18.02 -3.98 -6.01
CA TRP A 598 -17.46 -2.66 -5.70
C TRP A 598 -15.95 -2.63 -5.96
N GLN A 599 -15.39 -1.43 -6.15
CA GLN A 599 -13.95 -1.23 -6.42
C GLN A 599 -13.21 -0.65 -5.23
#